data_AF-A0A069P222-F1
#
_entry.id   AF-A0A069P222-F1
#
_cell.length_a   1.000
_cell.length_b   1.000
_cell.length_c   1.000
_cell.angle_alpha   90.00
_cell.angle_beta   90.00
_cell.angle_gamma   90.00
#
_symmetry.space_group_name_H-M   'P 1'
#
loop_
_entity.id
_entity.type
_entity.pdbx_description
1 polymer ?
#
loop_
_entity_poly.entity_id
_entity_poly.type
_entity_poly.pdbx_seq_one_letter_code
_entity_poly.pdbx_strand_id
1 'polypeptide(L)'
;WKLDNLIAMVDVNNQQADGPSSQIMAFEPLVEKLEAFGWFTQRVDGNDIDAVKAAFDAARNHPKPQPRIIVCDTRMGCGVPFLEEREKNHFIRVDAHEWQL
;
A
#
# COMPACT_ATOMS: atom_id res chain seq x y z
N TRP A 1 -9.36 20.92 -8.35
CA TRP A 1 -9.60 21.28 -6.94
C TRP A 1 -8.30 21.21 -6.16
N LYS A 2 -8.13 22.02 -5.11
CA LYS A 2 -6.91 22.13 -4.30
C LYS A 2 -7.08 21.36 -2.99
N LEU A 3 -7.12 20.02 -3.08
CA LEU A 3 -7.46 19.13 -1.96
C LEU A 3 -6.24 18.80 -1.08
N ASP A 4 -5.54 19.80 -0.58
CA ASP A 4 -4.33 19.65 0.25
C ASP A 4 -4.58 19.10 1.66
N ASN A 5 -5.85 19.00 2.06
CA ASN A 5 -6.29 18.31 3.25
C ASN A 5 -6.62 16.81 3.03
N LEU A 6 -6.50 16.29 1.80
CA LEU A 6 -6.72 14.88 1.48
C LEU A 6 -5.39 14.11 1.43
N ILE A 7 -5.30 13.07 2.25
CA ILE A 7 -4.21 12.08 2.20
C ILE A 7 -4.83 10.71 1.94
N ALA A 8 -4.47 10.09 0.83
CA ALA A 8 -4.83 8.73 0.47
C ALA A 8 -3.65 7.78 0.71
N MET A 9 -3.96 6.49 0.91
CA MET A 9 -2.99 5.41 0.95
C MET A 9 -3.38 4.34 -0.06
N VAL A 10 -2.40 3.79 -0.76
CA VAL A 10 -2.57 2.64 -1.65
C VAL A 10 -1.78 1.48 -1.09
N ASP A 11 -2.46 0.39 -0.77
CA ASP A 11 -1.83 -0.86 -0.38
C ASP A 11 -1.38 -1.63 -1.65
N VAL A 12 -0.08 -1.71 -1.87
CA VAL A 12 0.54 -2.50 -2.94
C VAL A 12 1.11 -3.77 -2.32
N ASN A 13 0.19 -4.69 -2.02
CA ASN A 13 0.53 -6.03 -1.53
C ASN A 13 0.80 -7.05 -2.67
N ASN A 14 0.60 -6.62 -3.92
CA ASN A 14 0.69 -7.43 -5.14
C ASN A 14 -0.23 -8.67 -5.16
N GLN A 15 -1.39 -8.59 -4.52
CA GLN A 15 -2.38 -9.67 -4.46
C GLN A 15 -3.73 -9.19 -5.00
N GLN A 16 -4.38 -10.06 -5.77
CA GLN A 16 -5.78 -9.92 -6.17
C GLN A 16 -6.40 -11.32 -6.35
N ALA A 17 -7.69 -11.37 -6.71
CA ALA A 17 -8.43 -12.63 -6.83
C ALA A 17 -7.79 -13.62 -7.83
N ASP A 18 -7.27 -13.11 -8.95
CA ASP A 18 -6.76 -13.92 -10.06
C ASP A 18 -5.22 -14.05 -10.07
N GLY A 19 -4.56 -13.82 -8.93
CA GLY A 19 -3.11 -13.93 -8.79
C GLY A 19 -2.39 -12.58 -8.59
N PRO A 20 -1.09 -12.47 -8.92
CA PRO A 20 -0.33 -11.25 -8.68
C PRO A 20 -0.81 -10.07 -9.52
N SER A 21 -1.15 -8.96 -8.88
CA SER A 21 -1.69 -7.77 -9.55
C SER A 21 -0.75 -7.21 -10.62
N SER A 22 0.57 -7.33 -10.41
CA SER A 22 1.60 -6.92 -11.38
C SER A 22 1.58 -7.74 -12.68
N GLN A 23 1.12 -8.99 -12.63
CA GLN A 23 1.03 -9.87 -13.80
C GLN A 23 -0.29 -9.72 -14.53
N ILE A 24 -1.39 -9.59 -13.78
CA ILE A 24 -2.74 -9.58 -14.38
C ILE A 24 -3.15 -8.18 -14.84
N MET A 25 -2.94 -7.15 -14.02
CA MET A 25 -3.37 -5.78 -14.31
C MET A 25 -2.23 -4.88 -14.82
N ALA A 26 -0.97 -5.27 -14.61
CA ALA A 26 0.22 -4.52 -15.00
C ALA A 26 0.12 -3.02 -14.61
N PHE A 27 -0.18 -2.75 -13.34
CA PHE A 27 -0.57 -1.42 -12.87
C PHE A 27 0.56 -0.38 -12.88
N GLU A 28 1.81 -0.79 -12.99
CA GLU A 28 2.97 0.11 -13.07
C GLU A 28 3.01 0.91 -14.39
N PRO A 29 3.70 2.05 -14.46
CA PRO A 29 4.32 2.80 -13.35
C PRO A 29 3.27 3.57 -12.53
N LEU A 30 3.03 3.16 -11.28
CA LEU A 30 1.93 3.69 -10.45
C LEU A 30 2.21 5.10 -9.95
N VAL A 31 3.44 5.38 -9.54
CA VAL A 31 3.83 6.68 -8.98
C VAL A 31 3.66 7.78 -10.02
N GLU A 32 4.20 7.56 -11.22
CA GLU A 32 4.17 8.48 -12.34
C GLU A 32 2.73 8.73 -12.83
N LYS A 33 1.88 7.70 -12.82
CA LYS A 33 0.45 7.85 -13.10
C LYS A 33 -0.21 8.79 -12.08
N LEU A 34 0.01 8.57 -10.79
CA LEU A 34 -0.56 9.40 -9.72
C LEU A 34 -0.05 10.85 -9.77
N GLU A 35 1.24 11.04 -10.02
CA GLU A 35 1.83 12.38 -10.22
C GLU A 35 1.23 13.08 -11.44
N ALA A 36 1.01 12.38 -12.56
CA ALA A 36 0.34 12.92 -13.74
C ALA A 36 -1.11 13.33 -13.45
N PHE A 37 -1.79 12.68 -12.49
CA PHE A 37 -3.10 13.10 -11.98
C PHE A 37 -3.03 14.28 -10.98
N GLY A 38 -1.84 14.82 -10.71
CA GLY A 38 -1.64 15.99 -9.86
C GLY A 38 -1.53 15.68 -8.37
N TRP A 39 -1.17 14.44 -8.00
CA TRP A 39 -0.92 14.09 -6.61
C TRP A 39 0.52 14.38 -6.20
N PHE A 40 0.72 14.78 -4.94
CA PHE A 40 2.01 14.59 -4.29
C PHE A 40 2.12 13.13 -3.89
N THR A 41 2.97 12.39 -4.60
CA THR A 41 3.10 10.95 -4.45
C THR A 41 4.37 10.60 -3.71
N GLN A 42 4.27 9.62 -2.81
CA GLN A 42 5.39 9.00 -2.12
C GLN A 42 5.23 7.49 -2.22
N ARG A 43 6.32 6.73 -2.32
CA ARG A 43 6.32 5.27 -2.24
C ARG A 43 7.25 4.84 -1.12
N VAL A 44 6.76 4.01 -0.21
CA VAL A 44 7.48 3.57 0.99
C VAL A 44 7.26 2.08 1.26
N ASP A 45 8.16 1.49 2.04
CA ASP A 45 7.88 0.22 2.72
C ASP A 45 6.73 0.45 3.71
N GLY A 46 5.59 -0.18 3.45
CA GLY A 46 4.39 -0.06 4.27
C GLY A 46 4.40 -0.92 5.52
N ASN A 47 5.39 -1.81 5.67
CA ASN A 47 5.61 -2.59 6.90
C ASN A 47 6.66 -1.95 7.83
N ASP A 48 7.31 -0.86 7.40
CA ASP A 48 8.15 -0.01 8.25
C ASP A 48 7.34 1.19 8.78
N ILE A 49 7.04 1.15 10.09
CA ILE A 49 6.26 2.20 10.77
C ILE A 49 6.97 3.56 10.72
N ASP A 50 8.30 3.59 10.81
CA ASP A 50 9.04 4.85 10.80
C ASP A 50 9.04 5.46 9.40
N ALA A 51 9.15 4.64 8.35
CA ALA A 51 9.00 5.09 6.96
C ALA A 51 7.60 5.65 6.68
N VAL A 52 6.54 4.96 7.12
CA VAL A 52 5.15 5.44 6.97
C VAL A 52 4.95 6.76 7.72
N LYS A 53 5.43 6.87 8.96
CA LYS A 53 5.35 8.10 9.75
C LYS A 53 6.07 9.26 9.05
N ALA A 54 7.28 9.03 8.54
CA ALA A 54 8.01 10.05 7.79
C ALA A 54 7.25 10.50 6.53
N ALA A 55 6.60 9.58 5.82
CA ALA A 55 5.77 9.91 4.65
C ALA A 55 4.54 10.75 5.03
N PHE A 56 3.90 10.48 6.17
CA PHE A 56 2.81 11.32 6.68
C PHE A 56 3.31 12.71 7.08
N ASP A 57 4.48 12.82 7.71
CA ASP A 57 5.10 14.11 8.04
C ASP A 57 5.39 14.92 6.78
N ALA A 58 5.96 14.30 5.74
CA ALA A 58 6.19 14.94 4.46
C ALA A 58 4.90 15.35 3.75
N ALA A 59 3.86 14.50 3.77
CA ALA A 59 2.56 14.80 3.18
C ALA A 59 1.87 16.00 3.84
N ARG A 60 1.87 16.06 5.17
CA ARG A 60 1.27 17.16 5.94
C ARG A 60 2.01 18.49 5.76
N ASN A 61 3.33 18.44 5.60
CA ASN A 61 4.15 19.63 5.45
C ASN A 61 4.37 20.05 3.98
N HIS A 62 3.82 19.31 3.01
CA HIS A 62 4.00 19.65 1.60
C HIS A 62 3.30 20.97 1.24
N PRO A 63 4.01 21.94 0.62
CA PRO A 63 3.52 23.31 0.49
C PRO A 63 2.55 23.53 -0.67
N LYS A 64 2.46 22.60 -1.64
CA LYS A 64 1.61 22.80 -2.83
C LYS A 64 0.15 22.43 -2.53
N PRO A 65 -0.83 23.19 -3.09
CA PRO A 65 -2.25 22.98 -2.86
C PRO A 65 -2.79 21.85 -3.76
N GLN A 66 -2.39 20.61 -3.49
CA GLN A 66 -2.72 19.41 -4.26
C GLN A 66 -3.02 18.23 -3.31
N PRO A 67 -3.67 17.13 -3.70
CA PRO A 67 -3.86 15.99 -2.81
C PRO A 67 -2.55 15.21 -2.56
N ARG A 68 -2.53 14.36 -1.52
CA ARG A 68 -1.37 13.55 -1.12
C ARG A 68 -1.69 12.07 -1.23
N ILE A 69 -0.77 11.27 -1.76
CA ILE A 69 -0.94 9.82 -1.79
C ILE A 69 0.35 9.12 -1.38
N ILE A 70 0.20 8.13 -0.52
CA ILE A 70 1.30 7.29 -0.04
C ILE A 70 1.06 5.87 -0.58
N VAL A 71 1.89 5.47 -1.53
CA VAL A 71 1.95 4.11 -2.04
C VAL A 71 2.75 3.27 -1.05
N CYS A 72 2.12 2.29 -0.45
CA CYS A 72 2.70 1.44 0.57
C CYS A 72 2.96 0.07 -0.05
N ASP A 73 4.23 -0.28 -0.25
CA ASP A 73 4.59 -1.65 -0.61
C ASP A 73 4.45 -2.51 0.66
N THR A 74 3.49 -3.43 0.69
CA THR A 74 3.26 -4.27 1.88
C THR A 74 3.41 -5.75 1.56
N ARG A 75 3.68 -6.53 2.61
CA ARG A 75 3.58 -7.98 2.61
C ARG A 75 2.23 -8.36 3.20
N MET A 76 1.37 -8.97 2.37
CA MET A 76 0.12 -9.56 2.88
C MET A 76 0.44 -10.62 3.95
N GLY A 77 -0.21 -10.49 5.12
CA GLY A 77 0.01 -11.33 6.28
C GLY A 77 1.17 -10.91 7.19
N CYS A 78 1.78 -9.74 6.95
CA CYS A 78 2.97 -9.31 7.69
C CYS A 78 2.80 -9.40 9.21
N GLY A 79 3.78 -10.02 9.88
CA GLY A 79 3.78 -10.21 11.33
C GLY A 79 3.10 -11.49 11.81
N VAL A 80 2.54 -12.30 10.91
CA VAL A 80 1.96 -13.61 11.22
C VAL A 80 2.62 -14.67 10.32
N PRO A 81 3.63 -15.42 10.81
CA PRO A 81 4.49 -16.27 9.98
C PRO A 81 3.74 -17.24 9.06
N PHE A 82 2.74 -17.96 9.57
CA PHE A 82 1.99 -18.93 8.77
C PHE A 82 1.13 -18.27 7.67
N LEU A 83 0.71 -17.01 7.86
CA LEU A 83 0.00 -16.25 6.82
C LEU A 83 0.96 -15.68 5.77
N GLU A 84 2.19 -15.36 6.17
CA GLU A 84 3.21 -14.89 5.25
C GLU A 84 3.68 -15.97 4.28
N GLU A 85 3.70 -17.24 4.72
CA GLU A 85 4.16 -18.42 3.98
C GLU A 85 3.08 -19.10 3.13
N ARG A 86 1.79 -18.89 3.45
CA ARG A 86 0.68 -19.56 2.77
C ARG A 86 0.64 -19.22 1.28
N GLU A 87 0.30 -20.20 0.44
CA GLU A 87 -0.02 -19.96 -0.97
C GLU A 87 -1.25 -19.05 -1.05
N LYS A 88 -1.06 -17.84 -1.59
CA LYS A 88 -1.92 -16.70 -1.32
C LYS A 88 -3.11 -16.67 -2.28
N ASN A 89 -4.31 -16.76 -1.71
CA ASN A 89 -5.54 -16.30 -2.33
C ASN A 89 -6.01 -15.04 -1.61
N HIS A 90 -6.61 -14.10 -2.34
CA HIS A 90 -7.20 -12.87 -1.78
C HIS A 90 -8.21 -13.15 -0.65
N PHE A 91 -8.84 -14.33 -0.67
CA PHE A 91 -9.79 -14.79 0.32
C PHE A 91 -9.15 -15.79 1.29
N ILE A 92 -8.32 -15.30 2.21
CA ILE A 92 -7.73 -16.14 3.26
C ILE A 92 -8.82 -16.48 4.29
N ARG A 93 -9.02 -17.78 4.55
CA ARG A 93 -9.75 -18.28 5.71
C ARG A 93 -8.76 -18.91 6.68
N VAL A 94 -8.86 -18.53 7.94
CA VAL A 94 -8.02 -19.06 9.01
C VAL A 94 -8.91 -19.72 10.04
N ASP A 95 -8.78 -21.03 10.19
CA ASP A 95 -9.50 -21.78 11.21
C ASP A 95 -8.86 -21.56 12.58
N ALA A 96 -9.65 -21.73 13.66
CA ALA A 96 -9.21 -21.47 15.02
C ALA A 96 -7.95 -22.26 15.43
N HIS A 97 -7.78 -23.47 14.89
CA HIS A 97 -6.64 -24.34 15.19
C HIS A 97 -5.33 -23.91 14.47
N GLU A 98 -5.43 -23.08 13.43
CA GLU A 98 -4.26 -22.53 12.72
C GLU A 98 -3.61 -21.39 13.50
N TRP A 99 -4.37 -20.71 14.37
CA TRP A 99 -3.84 -19.73 15.33
C TRP A 99 -3.14 -20.46 16.47
N GLN A 100 -1.95 -20.96 16.21
CA GLN A 100 -1.05 -21.45 17.24
C GLN A 100 -0.48 -20.24 17.99
N LEU A 101 -1.13 -19.89 19.11
CA LEU A 101 -0.60 -18.94 20.10
C LEU A 101 0.65 -19.51 20.80
#